data_AF-A0A522R823-F1
#
_entry.id   AF-A0A522R823-F1
#
_cell.length_a   1.000
_cell.length_b   1.000
_cell.length_c   1.000
_cell.angle_alpha   90.00
_cell.angle_beta   90.00
_cell.angle_gamma   90.00
#
_symmetry.space_group_name_H-M   'P 1'
#
loop_
_entity.id
_entity.type
_entity.pdbx_description
1 polymer ?
#
loop_
_entity_poly.entity_id
_entity_poly.type
_entity_poly.pdbx_seq_one_letter_code
_entity_poly.pdbx_strand_id
1 'polypeptide(L)' 'MADESTTAHEMKDVNYSWVSTSRFLFYVMVAGSIAFTVAMCYSLWVHRYEGKPNIEVPSNTLYNPVYK' A
#
# COMPACT_ATOMS: atom_id res chain seq x y z
N MET A 1 -22.04 19.86 -40.61
CA MET A 1 -21.74 20.87 -39.59
C MET A 1 -21.74 20.13 -38.27
N ALA A 2 -20.56 19.73 -37.77
CA ALA A 2 -20.48 19.04 -36.49
C ALA A 2 -20.89 20.03 -35.40
N ASP A 3 -21.76 19.58 -34.50
CA ASP A 3 -22.34 20.40 -33.43
C ASP A 3 -21.26 20.72 -32.38
N GLU A 4 -20.95 22.01 -32.17
CA GLU A 4 -19.89 22.44 -31.24
C GLU A 4 -20.17 22.06 -29.78
N SER A 5 -21.42 21.79 -29.41
CA SER A 5 -21.73 21.36 -28.04
C SER A 5 -21.30 19.92 -27.80
N THR A 6 -21.34 19.07 -28.84
CA THR A 6 -20.94 17.67 -28.77
C THR A 6 -19.43 17.54 -28.59
N THR A 7 -18.64 18.32 -29.35
CA THR A 7 -17.17 18.29 -29.27
C THR A 7 -16.64 18.82 -27.94
N ALA A 8 -17.30 19.82 -27.36
CA ALA A 8 -16.98 20.33 -26.02
C ALA A 8 -17.28 19.29 -24.92
N HIS A 9 -18.34 18.49 -25.08
CA HIS A 9 -18.69 17.42 -24.17
C HIS A 9 -17.69 16.25 -24.25
N GLU A 10 -17.30 15.87 -25.46
CA GLU A 10 -16.29 14.85 -25.74
C GLU A 10 -14.92 15.19 -25.14
N MET A 11 -14.54 16.47 -25.13
CA MET A 11 -13.28 16.92 -24.50
C MET A 11 -13.28 16.82 -22.97
N LYS A 12 -14.43 16.73 -22.31
CA LYS A 12 -14.53 16.55 -20.85
C LYS A 12 -14.72 15.09 -20.45
N ASP A 13 -15.12 14.23 -21.38
CA ASP A 13 -15.31 12.82 -21.13
C ASP A 13 -13.95 12.13 -20.90
N VAL A 14 -13.90 11.28 -19.86
CA VAL A 14 -12.73 10.49 -19.47
C VAL A 14 -12.42 9.36 -20.44
N ASN A 15 -13.39 8.91 -21.23
CA ASN A 15 -13.17 7.86 -22.24
C ASN A 15 -12.64 8.41 -23.57
N TYR A 16 -12.99 9.65 -23.91
CA TYR A 16 -12.67 10.23 -25.21
C TYR A 16 -11.44 11.14 -25.17
N SER A 17 -11.26 11.89 -24.08
CA SER A 17 -10.16 12.85 -23.97
C SER A 17 -8.98 12.30 -23.17
N TRP A 18 -7.84 12.18 -23.84
CA TRP A 18 -6.59 11.67 -23.24
C TRP A 18 -6.11 12.52 -22.04
N VAL A 19 -6.40 13.83 -22.08
CA VAL A 19 -6.10 14.76 -21.00
C VAL A 19 -6.97 14.49 -19.76
N SER A 20 -8.26 14.20 -19.93
CA SER A 20 -9.13 13.86 -18.80
C SER A 20 -8.77 12.49 -18.22
N THR A 21 -8.47 11.50 -19.07
CA THR A 21 -7.99 10.17 -18.64
C THR A 21 -6.71 10.25 -17.81
N SER A 22 -5.70 11.01 -18.25
CA SER A 22 -4.42 11.11 -17.53
C SER A 22 -4.58 11.73 -16.14
N ARG A 23 -5.42 12.76 -16.00
CA ARG A 23 -5.77 13.37 -14.70
C ARG A 23 -6.49 12.39 -13.80
N PHE A 24 -7.45 11.63 -14.34
CA PHE A 24 -8.16 10.59 -13.59
C PHE A 24 -7.21 9.50 -13.08
N LEU A 25 -6.37 8.95 -13.97
CA LEU A 25 -5.40 7.91 -13.61
C LEU A 25 -4.40 8.40 -12.56
N PHE A 26 -3.97 9.66 -12.63
CA PHE A 26 -3.11 10.25 -11.61
C PHE A 26 -3.75 10.19 -10.22
N TYR A 27 -5.02 10.59 -10.08
CA TYR A 27 -5.72 10.52 -8.80
C TYR A 27 -5.89 9.08 -8.30
N VAL A 28 -6.20 8.13 -9.19
CA VAL A 28 -6.29 6.71 -8.85
C VAL A 28 -4.94 6.17 -8.38
N MET A 29 -3.85 6.50 -9.05
CA MET A 29 -2.50 6.09 -8.66
C MET A 29 -2.09 6.68 -7.32
N VAL A 30 -2.35 7.97 -7.08
CA VAL A 30 -2.04 8.62 -5.79
C VAL A 30 -2.88 8.03 -4.66
N ALA A 31 -4.18 7.79 -4.88
CA ALA A 31 -5.03 7.13 -3.89
C ALA A 31 -4.56 5.70 -3.61
N GLY A 32 -4.20 4.95 -4.66
CA GLY A 32 -3.67 3.60 -4.56
C GLY A 32 -2.34 3.52 -3.82
N SER A 33 -1.42 4.46 -4.09
CA SER A 33 -0.12 4.50 -3.41
C SER A 33 -0.27 4.82 -1.92
N ILE A 34 -1.13 5.76 -1.56
CA ILE A 34 -1.45 6.07 -0.16
C ILE A 34 -2.07 4.85 0.54
N ALA A 35 -3.07 4.23 -0.07
CA ALA A 35 -3.72 3.05 0.48
C ALA A 35 -2.71 1.89 0.67
N PHE A 36 -1.82 1.68 -0.29
CA PHE A 36 -0.77 0.67 -0.24
C PHE A 36 0.24 0.95 0.88
N THR A 37 0.73 2.18 1.01
CA THR A 37 1.66 2.55 2.09
C THR A 37 1.03 2.34 3.46
N VAL A 38 -0.22 2.77 3.66
CA VAL A 38 -0.94 2.57 4.93
C VAL A 38 -1.12 1.08 5.22
N ALA A 39 -1.52 0.29 4.23
CA ALA A 39 -1.67 -1.16 4.36
C ALA A 39 -0.34 -1.83 4.74
N MET A 40 0.77 -1.41 4.12
CA MET A 40 2.11 -1.90 4.47
C MET A 40 2.47 -1.56 5.93
N CYS A 41 2.32 -0.30 6.33
CA CYS A 41 2.61 0.12 7.71
C CYS A 41 1.76 -0.63 8.73
N TYR A 42 0.48 -0.84 8.43
CA TYR A 42 -0.42 -1.61 9.28
C TYR A 42 0.01 -3.08 9.38
N SER A 43 0.34 -3.71 8.26
CA SER A 43 0.80 -5.11 8.23
C SER A 43 2.08 -5.30 9.05
N LEU A 44 3.03 -4.37 8.94
CA LEU A 44 4.26 -4.37 9.76
C LEU A 44 3.95 -4.22 11.25
N TRP A 45 2.97 -3.39 11.62
CA TRP A 45 2.59 -3.19 13.01
C TRP A 45 1.90 -4.41 13.63
N VAL A 46 1.09 -5.12 12.84
CA VAL A 46 0.40 -6.36 13.26
C VAL A 46 1.41 -7.50 13.45
N HIS A 47 2.34 -7.67 12.51
CA HIS A 47 3.35 -8.74 12.57
C HIS A 47 4.63 -8.32 13.31
N ARG A 48 4.53 -7.30 14.18
CA ARG A 48 5.68 -6.88 14.98
C ARG A 48 6.06 -7.98 15.96
N TYR A 49 7.33 -8.02 16.31
CA TYR A 49 7.82 -8.93 17.34
C TYR A 49 7.16 -8.60 18.70
N GLU A 50 6.37 -9.54 19.24
CA GLU A 50 5.58 -9.34 20.46
C GLU A 50 6.40 -9.48 21.76
N GLY A 51 7.64 -9.95 21.67
CA GLY A 51 8.55 -10.11 22.81
C GLY A 51 9.15 -11.50 22.89
N LYS A 52 9.97 -11.72 23.94
CA LYS A 52 10.61 -13.02 24.20
C LYS A 52 9.55 -13.94 24.81
N PRO A 53 9.10 -14.99 24.11
CA PRO A 53 8.14 -15.91 24.70
C PRO A 53 8.84 -16.63 25.86
N ASN A 54 8.11 -16.90 26.94
CA ASN A 54 8.64 -17.65 28.08
C ASN A 54 8.74 -19.14 27.69
N ILE A 55 9.73 -19.45 26.86
CA ILE A 55 10.05 -20.79 26.41
C ILE A 55 11.13 -21.31 27.35
N GLU A 56 11.01 -22.56 27.78
CA GLU A 56 12.09 -23.24 28.47
C GLU A 56 13.28 -23.38 27.54
N VAL A 57 14.24 -22.48 27.70
CA VAL A 57 15.48 -22.47 26.91
C VAL A 57 16.35 -23.63 27.40
N PRO A 58 16.76 -24.55 26.51
CA PRO A 58 17.57 -25.69 26.92
C PRO A 58 18.94 -25.22 27.43
N SER A 59 19.40 -25.81 28.53
CA SER A 59 20.60 -25.39 29.27
C SER A 59 21.91 -25.47 28.48
N ASN A 60 21.94 -26.17 27.36
CA ASN A 60 23.09 -26.22 26.44
C ASN A 60 23.24 -24.96 25.57
N THR A 61 22.19 -24.13 25.47
CA THR A 61 22.22 -22.85 24.74
C THR A 61 22.53 -21.67 25.65
N LEU A 62 22.68 -21.92 26.95
CA LEU A 62 23.07 -20.91 27.91
C LEU A 62 24.51 -20.45 27.62
N TYR A 63 24.71 -19.14 27.53
CA TYR A 63 26.05 -18.55 27.32
C TYR A 63 27.02 -18.94 28.44
N ASN A 64 26.51 -19.04 29.67
CA ASN A 64 27.29 -19.47 30.82
C ASN A 64 27.09 -20.97 31.04
N PRO A 65 28.16 -21.77 31.08
CA PRO A 65 28.04 -23.21 31.33
C PRO A 65 27.56 -23.48 32.76
N VAL A 66 26.62 -24.40 32.91
CA VAL A 66 26.16 -24.91 34.21
C VAL A 66 26.77 -26.29 34.43
N TYR A 67 27.56 -26.44 35.49
CA TYR A 67 28.16 -27.71 35.89
C TYR A 67 27.25 -28.41 36.93
N LYS A 68 27.17 -29.75 36.88
CA LYS A 68 26.44 -30.57 37.85
C LYS A 68 27.28 -30.86 39.09
#